data_AF-A0A0M2SJN6-F1
#
_entry.id   AF-A0A0M2SJN6-F1
#
_cell.length_a   1.000
_cell.length_b   1.000
_cell.length_c   1.000
_cell.angle_alpha   90.00
_cell.angle_beta   90.00
_cell.angle_gamma   90.00
#
_symmetry.space_group_name_H-M   'P 1'
#
loop_
_entity.id
_entity.type
_entity.pdbx_description
1 polymer ?
#
loop_
_entity_poly.entity_id
_entity_poly.type
_entity_poly.pdbx_seq_one_letter_code
_entity_poly.pdbx_strand_id
1 'polypeptide(L)'
;MKQQIIAELKQELHRMEVSSQPHEFDKHLYAMERLIGLLKQDNSAAVPPVAPASRQDPASMSADDREMLRMMGGSAEGHRDSPRRSEQIPAETLDTDDGFGNGDSLFDF
;
A
#
# COMPACT_ATOMS: atom_id res chain seq x y z
N MET A 1 -10.38 4.82 -21.40
CA MET A 1 -9.18 4.76 -20.55
C MET A 1 -8.24 5.93 -20.78
N LYS A 2 -7.58 6.06 -21.94
CA LYS A 2 -6.68 7.20 -22.25
C LYS A 2 -7.25 8.60 -21.96
N GLN A 3 -8.50 8.87 -22.35
CA GLN A 3 -9.12 10.18 -22.07
C GLN A 3 -9.36 10.44 -20.58
N GLN A 4 -9.61 9.39 -19.79
CA GLN A 4 -9.79 9.48 -18.34
C GLN A 4 -8.46 9.80 -17.65
N ILE A 5 -7.38 9.11 -18.04
CA ILE A 5 -6.02 9.39 -17.55
C ILE A 5 -5.61 10.84 -17.86
N ILE A 6 -5.95 11.33 -19.05
CA ILE A 6 -5.68 12.73 -19.44
C ILE A 6 -6.49 13.72 -18.59
N ALA A 7 -7.76 13.42 -18.28
CA ALA A 7 -8.57 14.28 -17.43
C ALA A 7 -8.01 14.34 -16.00
N GLU A 8 -7.57 13.21 -15.47
CA GLU A 8 -6.96 13.10 -14.14
C GLU A 8 -5.61 13.83 -14.08
N LEU A 9 -4.78 13.71 -15.13
CA LEU A 9 -3.54 14.50 -15.26
C LEU A 9 -3.79 16.00 -15.20
N LYS A 10 -4.85 16.51 -15.84
CA LYS A 10 -5.19 17.93 -15.78
C LYS A 10 -5.58 18.35 -14.37
N GLN A 11 -6.31 17.50 -13.65
CA GLN A 11 -6.72 17.77 -12.29
C GLN A 11 -5.52 17.79 -11.34
N GLU A 12 -4.62 16.80 -11.42
CA GLU A 12 -3.40 16.76 -10.61
C GLU A 12 -2.49 17.96 -10.90
N LEU A 13 -2.39 18.39 -12.16
CA LEU A 13 -1.63 19.57 -12.52
C LEU A 13 -2.19 20.85 -11.87
N HIS A 14 -3.51 20.99 -11.86
CA HIS A 14 -4.17 22.10 -11.17
C HIS A 14 -3.99 22.03 -9.64
N ARG A 15 -4.12 20.83 -9.04
CA ARG A 15 -3.88 20.63 -7.60
C ARG A 15 -2.45 20.99 -7.20
N MET A 16 -1.47 20.61 -8.02
CA MET A 16 -0.07 20.96 -7.82
C MET A 16 0.16 22.48 -7.93
N GLU A 17 -0.49 23.16 -8.87
CA GLU A 17 -0.41 24.62 -9.02
C GLU A 17 -0.92 25.37 -7.78
N VAL A 18 -2.02 24.90 -7.18
CA VAL A 18 -2.61 25.52 -5.99
C VAL A 18 -1.99 25.03 -4.68
N SER A 19 -1.20 23.95 -4.73
CA SER A 19 -0.55 23.39 -3.54
C SER A 19 0.44 24.38 -2.95
N SER A 20 0.31 24.65 -1.66
CA SER A 20 1.14 25.63 -0.95
C SER A 20 2.24 24.95 -0.13
N GLN A 21 2.10 23.65 0.13
CA GLN A 21 2.99 22.89 0.98
C GLN A 21 3.93 22.02 0.12
N PRO A 22 5.26 22.01 0.38
CA PRO A 22 6.21 21.24 -0.43
C PRO A 22 5.90 19.75 -0.54
N HIS A 23 5.42 19.12 0.54
CA HIS A 23 5.12 17.70 0.53
C HIS A 23 3.80 17.35 -0.21
N GLU A 24 2.91 18.32 -0.41
CA GLU A 24 1.72 18.15 -1.27
C GLU A 24 2.13 18.19 -2.73
N PHE A 25 3.03 19.12 -3.08
CA PHE A 25 3.63 19.18 -4.41
C PHE A 25 4.28 17.85 -4.80
N ASP A 26 5.10 17.26 -3.91
CA ASP A 26 5.76 15.97 -4.17
C ASP A 26 4.76 14.83 -4.39
N LYS A 27 3.64 14.81 -3.63
CA LYS A 27 2.56 13.83 -3.81
C LYS A 27 1.91 13.98 -5.19
N HIS A 28 1.58 15.20 -5.60
CA HIS A 28 0.97 15.48 -6.90
C HIS A 28 1.93 15.16 -8.05
N LEU A 29 3.22 15.47 -7.90
CA LEU A 29 4.26 15.12 -8.87
C LEU A 29 4.34 13.60 -9.08
N TYR A 30 4.39 12.83 -7.99
CA TYR A 30 4.40 11.37 -8.04
C TYR A 30 3.14 10.79 -8.69
N ALA A 31 1.96 11.34 -8.37
CA ALA A 31 0.70 10.92 -8.98
C ALA A 31 0.72 11.11 -10.50
N MET A 32 1.21 12.26 -10.99
CA MET A 32 1.34 12.51 -12.42
C MET A 32 2.35 11.58 -13.10
N GLU A 33 3.49 11.31 -12.47
CA GLU A 33 4.49 10.36 -13.01
C GLU A 33 3.87 8.98 -13.23
N ARG A 34 3.08 8.49 -12.26
CA ARG A 34 2.36 7.23 -12.39
C ARG A 34 1.34 7.24 -13.52
N LEU A 35 0.53 8.31 -13.63
CA LEU A 35 -0.47 8.46 -14.69
C LEU A 35 0.17 8.49 -16.08
N ILE A 36 1.31 9.16 -16.22
CA ILE A 36 2.11 9.18 -17.47
C ILE A 36 2.67 7.78 -17.76
N GLY A 37 3.16 7.08 -16.75
CA GLY A 37 3.63 5.69 -16.87
C GLY A 37 2.56 4.75 -17.43
N LEU A 38 1.35 4.81 -16.89
CA LEU A 38 0.19 4.04 -17.37
C LEU A 38 -0.17 4.41 -18.82
N LEU A 39 -0.18 5.70 -19.15
CA LEU A 39 -0.46 6.17 -20.50
C LEU A 39 0.56 5.67 -21.53
N LYS A 40 1.84 5.58 -21.14
CA LYS A 40 2.90 5.02 -21.97
C LYS A 40 2.76 3.51 -22.15
N GLN A 41 2.40 2.78 -21.09
CA GLN A 41 2.14 1.34 -21.15
C GLN A 41 0.95 1.01 -22.07
N ASP A 42 -0.14 1.77 -22.01
CA ASP A 42 -1.30 1.64 -22.91
C ASP A 42 -0.90 1.82 -24.39
N ASN A 43 0.06 2.70 -24.67
CA ASN A 43 0.58 2.95 -26.02
C ASN A 43 1.63 1.91 -26.47
N SER A 44 2.23 1.17 -25.53
CA SER A 44 3.27 0.16 -25.78
C SER A 44 2.74 -1.28 -25.63
N ALA A 45 1.42 -1.48 -25.71
CA ALA A 45 0.73 -2.78 -25.61
C ALA A 45 1.01 -3.78 -26.77
N ALA A 46 2.24 -3.83 -27.27
CA ALA A 46 2.77 -4.86 -28.15
C ALA A 46 4.03 -5.55 -27.59
N VAL A 47 4.32 -5.40 -26.29
CA VAL A 47 5.42 -6.11 -25.61
C VAL A 47 4.83 -6.94 -24.47
N PRO A 48 5.15 -8.25 -24.36
CA PRO A 48 4.53 -9.15 -23.40
C PRO A 48 4.77 -8.69 -21.96
N PRO A 49 3.88 -9.07 -21.02
CA PRO A 49 4.04 -8.72 -19.63
C PRO A 49 5.33 -9.35 -19.10
N VAL A 50 6.28 -8.51 -18.71
CA VAL A 50 7.30 -8.94 -17.74
C VAL A 50 6.51 -9.27 -16.48
N ALA A 51 6.49 -10.56 -16.14
CA ALA A 51 5.81 -11.07 -14.96
C ALA A 51 6.16 -10.22 -13.72
N PRO A 52 5.22 -10.05 -12.77
CA PRO A 52 5.56 -9.47 -11.48
C PRO A 52 6.75 -10.25 -10.91
N ALA A 53 7.73 -9.50 -10.40
CA ALA A 53 8.89 -10.05 -9.70
C ALA A 53 8.44 -11.26 -8.87
N SER A 54 9.11 -12.40 -9.11
CA SER A 54 8.87 -13.65 -8.42
C SER A 54 8.59 -13.35 -6.95
N ARG A 55 7.43 -13.79 -6.47
CA ARG A 55 7.19 -13.95 -5.03
C ARG A 55 8.44 -14.64 -4.49
N GLN A 56 9.19 -13.95 -3.64
CA GLN A 56 10.25 -14.60 -2.90
C GLN A 56 9.58 -15.74 -2.14
N ASP A 57 9.88 -16.96 -2.56
CA ASP A 57 9.62 -18.14 -1.77
C ASP A 57 10.14 -17.88 -0.35
N PRO A 58 9.42 -18.27 0.71
CA PRO A 58 9.85 -18.12 2.11
C PRO A 58 11.05 -19.01 2.48
N ALA A 59 11.90 -19.39 1.52
CA ALA A 59 12.94 -20.40 1.64
C ALA A 59 14.38 -19.86 1.47
N SER A 60 14.60 -18.55 1.32
CA SER A 60 15.96 -17.99 1.20
C SER A 60 16.19 -16.79 2.13
N MET A 61 16.04 -16.98 3.44
CA MET A 61 16.73 -16.11 4.40
C MET A 61 18.11 -16.69 4.65
N SER A 62 19.16 -15.89 4.43
CA SER A 62 20.53 -16.25 4.78
C SER A 62 20.66 -16.46 6.29
N ALA A 63 21.70 -17.17 6.72
CA ALA A 63 22.02 -17.28 8.15
C ALA A 63 22.20 -15.90 8.78
N ASP A 64 22.80 -14.96 8.04
CA ASP A 64 23.01 -13.57 8.46
C ASP A 64 21.68 -12.83 8.65
N ASP A 65 20.70 -13.03 7.77
CA ASP A 65 19.39 -12.40 7.86
C ASP A 65 18.63 -12.85 9.11
N ARG A 66 18.77 -14.13 9.47
CA ARG A 66 18.16 -14.70 10.69
C ARG A 66 18.79 -14.15 11.96
N GLU A 67 20.11 -13.93 11.95
CA GLU A 67 20.81 -13.36 13.08
C GLU A 67 20.43 -11.89 13.30
N MET A 68 20.34 -11.10 12.23
CA MET A 68 19.87 -9.71 12.30
C MET A 68 18.45 -9.60 12.85
N LEU A 69 17.53 -10.45 12.38
CA LEU A 69 16.14 -10.51 12.91
C LEU A 69 16.13 -10.81 14.41
N ARG A 70 16.98 -11.74 14.86
CA ARG A 70 17.08 -12.09 16.28
C ARG A 70 17.61 -10.94 17.12
N MET A 71 18.60 -10.19 16.62
CA MET A 71 19.11 -8.99 17.30
C MET A 71 18.07 -7.87 17.38
N MET A 72 17.14 -7.81 16.43
CA MET A 72 16.00 -6.88 16.46
C MET A 72 14.80 -7.39 17.29
N GLY A 73 14.93 -8.53 17.97
CA GLY A 73 13.85 -9.13 18.76
C GLY A 73 12.79 -9.87 17.95
N GLY A 74 13.01 -10.09 16.65
CA GLY A 74 12.13 -10.87 15.78
C GLY A 74 12.51 -12.37 15.75
N SER A 75 11.51 -13.25 15.73
CA SER A 75 11.72 -14.70 15.62
C SER A 75 11.58 -15.17 14.17
N ALA A 76 12.54 -15.94 13.68
CA ALA A 76 12.59 -16.44 12.30
C ALA A 76 11.90 -17.81 12.08
N GLU A 77 11.16 -18.31 13.08
CA GLU A 77 10.37 -19.54 12.95
C GLU A 77 8.94 -19.19 12.51
N GLY A 78 8.61 -19.55 11.27
CA GLY A 78 7.24 -19.49 10.77
C GLY A 78 6.35 -20.48 11.51
N HIS A 79 5.58 -19.99 12.48
CA HIS A 79 4.56 -20.75 13.17
C HIS A 79 3.40 -21.06 12.21
N ARG A 80 3.46 -22.25 11.59
CA ARG A 80 2.30 -22.92 11.02
C ARG A 80 1.52 -23.53 12.16
N ASP A 81 0.42 -22.91 12.56
CA ASP A 81 -0.68 -23.60 13.22
C ASP A 81 -2.01 -22.98 12.79
N SER A 82 -2.75 -23.75 11.99
CA SER A 82 -4.20 -23.60 11.88
C SER A 82 -4.79 -24.99 11.85
N PRO A 83 -5.72 -25.29 12.76
CA PRO A 83 -7.00 -25.77 12.31
C PRO A 83 -8.18 -25.01 12.94
N ARG A 84 -9.26 -24.96 12.16
CA ARG A 84 -10.59 -24.38 12.42
C ARG A 84 -11.10 -24.64 13.85
N ARG A 85 -11.74 -23.64 14.49
CA ARG A 85 -13.12 -23.68 15.04
C ARG A 85 -13.49 -22.35 15.69
N SER A 86 -14.72 -21.91 15.40
CA SER A 86 -15.55 -20.87 16.03
C SER A 86 -15.22 -20.44 17.47
N GLU A 87 -15.19 -19.11 17.69
CA GLU A 87 -15.86 -18.34 18.75
C GLU A 87 -15.03 -17.10 19.16
N GLN A 88 -15.69 -15.94 19.14
CA GLN A 88 -15.37 -14.71 19.87
C GLN A 88 -13.96 -14.12 19.68
N ILE A 89 -13.87 -13.17 18.74
CA ILE A 89 -12.81 -12.16 18.76
C ILE A 89 -13.06 -11.29 20.00
N PRO A 90 -12.18 -11.25 21.02
CA PRO A 90 -12.19 -10.14 21.96
C PRO A 90 -11.73 -8.95 21.14
N ALA A 91 -12.61 -7.96 20.98
CA ALA A 91 -12.22 -6.67 20.46
C ALA A 91 -11.15 -6.11 21.43
N GLU A 92 -9.89 -6.25 21.05
CA GLU A 92 -8.81 -5.38 21.53
C GLU A 92 -9.13 -3.98 21.00
N THR A 93 -10.09 -3.33 21.65
CA THR A 93 -10.37 -1.91 21.51
C THR A 93 -9.12 -1.18 21.96
N LEU A 94 -8.36 -0.68 21.00
CA LEU A 94 -7.38 0.38 21.22
C LEU A 94 -8.11 1.54 21.90
N ASP A 95 -7.91 1.68 23.20
CA ASP A 95 -8.40 2.81 24.00
C ASP A 95 -7.50 4.01 23.66
N THR A 96 -7.91 4.79 22.65
CA THR A 96 -7.26 6.06 22.34
C THR A 96 -7.88 7.13 23.24
N ASP A 97 -7.14 7.55 24.26
CA ASP A 97 -7.47 8.68 25.15
C ASP A 97 -7.23 10.03 24.45
N ASP A 98 -7.66 10.15 23.18
CA ASP A 98 -7.58 11.37 22.37
C ASP A 98 -8.94 12.08 22.22
N GLY A 99 -9.94 11.65 23.00
CA GLY A 99 -11.26 12.27 23.06
C GLY A 99 -12.14 12.04 21.83
N PHE A 100 -11.68 11.26 20.84
CA PHE A 100 -12.52 10.76 19.75
C PHE A 100 -13.13 9.42 20.16
N GLY A 101 -14.09 9.49 21.09
CA GLY A 101 -14.92 8.35 21.46
C GLY A 101 -15.68 7.80 20.25
N ASN A 102 -15.76 6.48 20.16
CA ASN A 102 -16.46 5.70 19.14
C ASN A 102 -17.94 6.10 19.04
N GLY A 103 -18.22 7.19 18.33
CA GLY A 103 -19.56 7.61 17.94
C GLY A 103 -20.08 6.66 16.86
N ASP A 104 -21.37 6.32 16.96
CA ASP A 104 -22.09 5.42 16.06
C ASP A 104 -21.63 5.53 14.60
N SER A 105 -21.32 4.38 14.00
CA SER A 105 -20.86 4.27 12.61
C SER A 105 -21.74 5.07 11.64
N LEU A 106 -21.16 6.07 10.97
CA LEU A 106 -21.79 6.85 9.89
C LEU A 106 -21.97 6.05 8.58
N PHE A 107 -21.71 4.74 8.61
CA PHE A 107 -21.79 3.82 7.47
C PHE A 107 -22.72 2.65 7.80
N ASP A 108 -23.97 2.97 8.14
CA ASP A 108 -25.07 2.02 8.04
C ASP A 108 -25.82 2.31 6.71
N PHE A 109 -25.53 1.50 5.68
CA PHE A 109 -26.25 1.46 4.40
C PHE A 109 -26.42 0.00 3.97
#